data_AF-A0A0J7KP67-F1
#
_entry.id   AF-A0A0J7KP67-F1
#
_cell.length_a   1.000
_cell.length_b   1.000
_cell.length_c   1.000
_cell.angle_alpha   90.00
_cell.angle_beta   90.00
_cell.angle_gamma   90.00
#
_symmetry.space_group_name_H-M   'P 1'
#
loop_
_entity.id
_entity.type
_entity.pdbx_description
1 polymer ?
#
loop_
_entity_poly.entity_id
_entity_poly.type
_entity_poly.pdbx_seq_one_letter_code
_entity_poly.pdbx_strand_id
1 'polypeptide(L)'
;MTLTRVLNQDEAKICEVWMRGIHQAEGQTVLQMSHLVLLMRGLRDYIAEQNQEVIVTAIRTLKEELDFDSTAINHLHLAIYLFQTAVNEVLRMHSIKPHWMFALDNLVRNAVQAAITVLSPELGANLLGQERVQPGGQGPEEGSTSGVSTVNSVKSQKTADSIDNKYWKEYRDQMGALKMENTKLLQELIESQKAYQTLLQQALEEQRAQQSSLTSADTHNSTTLHPDMALVDWLRNLQIDDTSIDRFLYEEYTLEDVLCHVTRDDLRRLNLRGGIELRIWQAILKHKT
;
A
#
# COMPACT_ATOMS: atom_id res chain seq x y z
N MET A 1 -30.67 36.41 8.88
CA MET A 1 -32.04 36.02 8.49
C MET A 1 -32.27 35.88 6.98
N THR A 2 -31.59 36.63 6.11
CA THR A 2 -31.72 36.46 4.64
C THR A 2 -30.79 35.40 4.06
N LEU A 3 -29.57 35.26 4.60
CA LEU A 3 -28.54 34.35 4.07
C LEU A 3 -28.85 32.87 4.28
N THR A 4 -29.27 32.48 5.48
CA THR A 4 -29.69 31.11 5.79
C THR A 4 -30.88 30.66 4.95
N ARG A 5 -31.74 31.59 4.51
CA ARG A 5 -32.83 31.33 3.56
C ARG A 5 -32.31 31.03 2.15
N VAL A 6 -31.33 31.79 1.66
CA VAL A 6 -30.72 31.54 0.35
C VAL A 6 -29.98 30.19 0.35
N LEU A 7 -29.19 29.92 1.40
CA LEU A 7 -28.49 28.64 1.55
C LEU A 7 -29.46 27.45 1.70
N ASN A 8 -30.63 27.64 2.33
CA ASN A 8 -31.69 26.62 2.37
C ASN A 8 -32.39 26.43 1.03
N GLN A 9 -32.64 27.51 0.29
CA GLN A 9 -33.40 27.46 -0.95
C GLN A 9 -32.58 26.84 -2.08
N ASP A 10 -31.25 27.02 -2.05
CA ASP A 10 -30.32 26.43 -3.01
C ASP A 10 -29.52 25.24 -2.44
N GLU A 11 -29.92 24.67 -1.30
CA GLU A 11 -29.24 23.55 -0.64
C GLU A 11 -28.99 22.39 -1.61
N ALA A 12 -30.03 21.98 -2.35
CA ALA A 12 -29.95 20.90 -3.33
C ALA A 12 -28.95 21.20 -4.47
N LYS A 13 -28.94 22.44 -4.99
CA LYS A 13 -28.02 22.85 -6.06
C LYS A 13 -26.59 22.94 -5.55
N ILE A 14 -26.39 23.45 -4.35
CA ILE A 14 -25.06 23.51 -3.71
C ILE A 14 -24.53 22.09 -3.55
N CYS A 15 -25.35 21.16 -3.03
CA CYS A 15 -24.96 19.76 -2.90
C CYS A 15 -24.65 19.10 -4.26
N GLU A 16 -25.41 19.38 -5.32
CA GLU A 16 -25.11 18.87 -6.67
C GLU A 16 -23.80 19.41 -7.25
N VAL A 17 -23.57 20.73 -7.15
CA VAL A 17 -22.33 21.37 -7.62
C VAL A 17 -21.15 20.87 -6.80
N TRP A 18 -21.33 20.74 -5.50
CA TRP A 18 -20.32 20.27 -4.58
C TRP A 18 -19.95 18.81 -4.84
N MET A 19 -20.94 17.93 -5.03
CA MET A 19 -20.72 16.53 -5.38
C MET A 19 -19.99 16.40 -6.72
N ARG A 20 -20.34 17.24 -7.70
CA ARG A 20 -19.65 17.29 -8.99
C ARG A 20 -18.19 17.74 -8.83
N GLY A 21 -17.93 18.74 -7.99
CA GLY A 21 -16.58 19.21 -7.68
C GLY A 21 -15.72 18.14 -7.02
N ILE A 22 -16.28 17.36 -6.09
CA ILE A 22 -15.56 16.26 -5.43
C ILE A 22 -15.29 15.11 -6.43
N HIS A 23 -16.27 14.72 -7.26
CA HIS A 23 -16.06 13.72 -8.31
C HIS A 23 -15.04 14.16 -9.36
N GLN A 24 -14.97 15.46 -9.68
CA GLN A 24 -13.98 15.98 -10.62
C GLN A 24 -12.57 16.00 -10.02
N ALA A 25 -12.44 16.13 -8.70
CA ALA A 25 -11.16 16.18 -8.01
C ALA A 25 -10.57 14.80 -7.72
N GLU A 26 -11.38 13.81 -7.32
CA GLU A 26 -10.89 12.49 -6.88
C GLU A 26 -11.53 11.28 -7.59
N GLY A 27 -12.51 11.49 -8.49
CA GLY A 27 -13.09 10.44 -9.34
C GLY A 27 -13.99 9.44 -8.60
N GLN A 28 -13.51 8.83 -7.52
CA GLN A 28 -14.19 7.80 -6.74
C GLN A 28 -14.24 8.23 -5.28
N THR A 29 -15.41 8.67 -4.83
CA THR A 29 -15.58 9.28 -3.51
C THR A 29 -16.41 8.36 -2.62
N VAL A 30 -15.98 8.19 -1.37
CA VAL A 30 -16.72 7.43 -0.35
C VAL A 30 -17.88 8.27 0.21
N LEU A 31 -17.90 9.57 -0.09
CA LEU A 31 -18.91 10.51 0.36
C LEU A 31 -20.20 10.35 -0.44
N GLN A 32 -21.29 10.04 0.25
CA GLN A 32 -22.63 10.02 -0.30
C GLN A 32 -23.30 11.39 -0.18
N MET A 33 -24.36 11.59 -0.95
CA MET A 33 -25.16 12.82 -0.91
C MET A 33 -25.72 13.12 0.49
N SER A 34 -26.07 12.08 1.26
CA SER A 34 -26.52 12.18 2.65
C SER A 34 -25.48 12.88 3.55
N HIS A 35 -24.21 12.49 3.42
CA HIS A 35 -23.10 13.05 4.19
C HIS A 35 -22.88 14.53 3.84
N LEU A 36 -23.03 14.86 2.57
CA LEU A 36 -22.84 16.21 2.06
C LEU A 36 -23.94 17.17 2.54
N VAL A 37 -25.19 16.67 2.56
CA VAL A 37 -26.34 17.40 3.13
C VAL A 37 -26.17 17.62 4.63
N LEU A 38 -25.69 16.61 5.37
CA LEU A 38 -25.47 16.72 6.81
C LEU A 38 -24.35 17.73 7.14
N LEU A 39 -23.27 17.73 6.36
CA LEU A 39 -22.19 18.71 6.47
C LEU A 39 -22.66 20.13 6.09
N MET A 40 -23.44 20.27 5.02
CA MET A 40 -24.05 21.53 4.61
C MET A 40 -24.95 22.11 5.71
N ARG A 41 -25.77 21.26 6.32
CA ARG A 41 -26.66 21.62 7.42
C ARG A 41 -25.86 22.13 8.63
N GLY A 42 -24.80 21.40 9.02
CA GLY A 42 -23.92 21.81 10.12
C GLY A 42 -23.18 23.13 9.86
N LEU A 43 -22.66 23.33 8.65
CA LEU A 43 -22.00 24.58 8.23
C LEU A 43 -23.00 25.75 8.17
N ARG A 44 -24.22 25.51 7.70
CA ARG A 44 -25.29 26.52 7.66
C ARG A 44 -25.68 26.96 9.07
N ASP A 45 -25.88 26.00 9.97
CA ASP A 45 -26.29 26.28 11.34
C ASP A 45 -25.15 27.00 12.09
N TYR A 46 -23.88 26.67 11.80
CA TYR A 46 -22.72 27.46 12.23
C TYR A 46 -22.72 28.89 11.66
N ILE A 47 -23.04 29.08 10.38
CA ILE A 47 -23.14 30.42 9.77
C ILE A 47 -24.27 31.26 10.41
N ALA A 48 -25.33 30.61 10.89
CA ALA A 48 -26.48 31.25 11.51
C ALA A 48 -26.23 31.66 12.98
N GLU A 49 -25.62 30.76 13.76
CA GLU A 49 -25.52 30.87 15.22
C GLU A 49 -24.09 31.11 15.71
N GLN A 50 -23.08 30.98 14.83
CA GLN A 50 -21.65 31.00 15.14
C GLN A 50 -21.24 30.01 16.24
N ASN A 51 -22.03 28.97 16.46
CA ASN A 51 -21.81 27.99 17.51
C ASN A 51 -20.97 26.82 16.99
N GLN A 52 -19.75 26.68 17.52
CA GLN A 52 -18.83 25.59 17.19
C GLN A 52 -19.36 24.20 17.57
N GLU A 53 -20.26 24.09 18.55
CA GLU A 53 -20.80 22.77 18.95
C GLU A 53 -21.63 22.12 17.85
N VAL A 54 -22.29 22.93 17.00
CA VAL A 54 -23.12 22.42 15.91
C VAL A 54 -22.26 21.77 14.83
N ILE A 55 -21.11 22.39 14.50
CA ILE A 55 -20.18 21.83 13.52
C ILE A 55 -19.40 20.64 14.07
N VAL A 56 -19.07 20.64 15.38
CA VAL A 56 -18.50 19.48 16.09
C VAL A 56 -19.44 18.30 16.04
N THR A 57 -20.73 18.51 16.35
CA THR A 57 -21.72 17.44 16.36
C THR A 57 -21.94 16.88 14.95
N ALA A 58 -22.02 17.75 13.94
CA ALA A 58 -22.16 17.34 12.54
C ALA A 58 -20.95 16.53 12.05
N ILE A 59 -19.72 17.02 12.28
CA ILE A 59 -18.50 16.31 11.86
C ILE A 59 -18.32 14.99 12.62
N ARG A 60 -18.66 14.95 13.91
CA ARG A 60 -18.61 13.71 14.69
C ARG A 60 -19.57 12.66 14.13
N THR A 61 -20.81 13.04 13.85
CA THR A 61 -21.81 12.14 13.26
C THR A 61 -21.33 11.61 11.91
N LEU A 62 -20.73 12.47 11.08
CA LEU A 62 -20.12 12.05 9.81
C LEU A 62 -18.93 11.10 9.98
N LYS A 63 -18.07 11.34 10.98
CA LYS A 63 -16.96 10.43 11.30
C LYS A 63 -17.44 9.06 11.77
N GLU A 64 -18.51 9.02 12.56
CA GLU A 64 -19.15 7.80 13.02
C GLU A 64 -19.82 7.03 11.87
N GLU A 65 -20.51 7.71 10.95
CA GLU A 65 -21.12 7.06 9.75
C GLU A 65 -20.08 6.57 8.73
N LEU A 66 -18.87 7.14 8.74
CA LEU A 66 -17.77 6.78 7.85
C LEU A 66 -16.73 5.86 8.52
N ASP A 67 -17.08 5.23 9.65
CA ASP A 67 -16.25 4.26 10.40
C ASP A 67 -14.81 4.73 10.71
N PHE A 68 -14.59 6.05 10.85
CA PHE A 68 -13.27 6.65 11.10
C PHE A 68 -12.19 6.27 10.05
N ASP A 69 -12.57 5.94 8.81
CA ASP A 69 -11.59 5.62 7.77
C ASP A 69 -10.72 6.85 7.43
N SER A 70 -9.40 6.63 7.35
CA SER A 70 -8.43 7.64 6.93
C SER A 70 -8.74 8.19 5.53
N THR A 71 -9.22 7.35 4.61
CA THR A 71 -9.60 7.82 3.26
C THR A 71 -10.85 8.69 3.31
N ALA A 72 -11.83 8.31 4.12
CA ALA A 72 -13.04 9.09 4.32
C ALA A 72 -12.76 10.44 5.00
N ILE A 73 -11.81 10.51 5.94
CA ILE A 73 -11.36 11.76 6.56
C ILE A 73 -10.69 12.68 5.52
N ASN A 74 -9.85 12.14 4.63
CA ASN A 74 -9.23 12.93 3.55
C ASN A 74 -10.27 13.46 2.57
N HIS A 75 -11.22 12.62 2.16
CA HIS A 75 -12.35 13.04 1.34
C HIS A 75 -13.20 14.11 2.05
N LEU A 76 -13.40 14.00 3.36
CA LEU A 76 -14.12 15.00 4.15
C LEU A 76 -13.38 16.34 4.20
N HIS A 77 -12.05 16.34 4.34
CA HIS A 77 -11.24 17.55 4.22
C HIS A 77 -11.40 18.18 2.84
N LEU A 78 -11.28 17.38 1.76
CA LEU A 78 -11.46 17.88 0.39
C LEU A 78 -12.86 18.46 0.20
N ALA A 79 -13.89 17.79 0.69
CA ALA A 79 -15.26 18.28 0.65
C ALA A 79 -15.37 19.64 1.35
N ILE A 80 -14.88 19.76 2.58
CA ILE A 80 -14.88 21.02 3.34
C ILE A 80 -14.13 22.14 2.60
N TYR A 81 -13.00 21.86 1.94
CA TYR A 81 -12.29 22.85 1.13
C TYR A 81 -13.09 23.29 -0.11
N LEU A 82 -13.71 22.34 -0.82
CA LEU A 82 -14.50 22.61 -2.03
C LEU A 82 -15.84 23.27 -1.73
N PHE A 83 -16.29 23.22 -0.47
CA PHE A 83 -17.51 23.87 -0.02
C PHE A 83 -17.55 25.35 -0.37
N GLN A 84 -16.44 26.07 -0.11
CA GLN A 84 -16.35 27.51 -0.39
C GLN A 84 -16.55 27.80 -1.89
N THR A 85 -15.93 26.99 -2.75
CA THR A 85 -16.03 27.14 -4.20
C THR A 85 -17.46 26.85 -4.68
N ALA A 86 -18.07 25.76 -4.21
CA ALA A 86 -19.43 25.37 -4.59
C ALA A 86 -20.48 26.42 -4.16
N VAL A 87 -20.37 26.93 -2.93
CA VAL A 87 -21.24 27.98 -2.41
C VAL A 87 -21.03 29.27 -3.21
N ASN A 88 -19.78 29.68 -3.46
CA ASN A 88 -19.49 30.87 -4.25
C ASN A 88 -19.97 30.78 -5.71
N GLU A 89 -19.98 29.59 -6.31
CA GLU A 89 -20.49 29.38 -7.66
C GLU A 89 -22.00 29.61 -7.73
N VAL A 90 -22.76 29.01 -6.81
CA VAL A 90 -24.22 29.17 -6.73
C VAL A 90 -24.61 30.60 -6.37
N LEU A 91 -23.87 31.24 -5.47
CA LEU A 91 -24.13 32.63 -5.07
C LEU A 91 -23.86 33.65 -6.18
N ARG A 92 -22.90 33.35 -7.09
CA ARG A 92 -22.67 34.17 -8.29
C ARG A 92 -23.83 34.09 -9.27
N MET A 93 -24.55 32.96 -9.32
CA MET A 93 -25.75 32.83 -10.16
C MET A 93 -26.91 33.74 -9.70
N HIS A 94 -26.94 34.14 -8.43
CA HIS A 94 -28.00 34.99 -7.86
C HIS A 94 -27.72 36.50 -7.97
N SER A 95 -26.68 36.93 -8.70
CA SER A 95 -26.36 38.35 -8.93
C SER A 95 -26.29 39.21 -7.65
N ILE A 96 -25.71 38.66 -6.59
CA ILE A 96 -25.56 39.35 -5.30
C ILE A 96 -24.51 40.46 -5.41
N LYS A 97 -24.79 41.63 -4.82
CA LYS A 97 -23.87 42.79 -4.86
C LYS A 97 -22.50 42.43 -4.26
N PRO A 98 -21.37 42.97 -4.81
CA PRO A 98 -20.01 42.57 -4.41
C PRO A 98 -19.74 42.60 -2.90
N HIS A 99 -20.22 43.63 -2.19
CA HIS A 99 -20.01 43.74 -0.73
C HIS A 99 -20.69 42.64 0.09
N TRP A 100 -21.87 42.15 -0.34
CA TRP A 100 -22.53 41.01 0.29
C TRP A 100 -21.82 39.70 -0.05
N MET A 101 -21.31 39.56 -1.27
CA MET A 101 -20.47 38.44 -1.67
C MET A 101 -19.17 38.38 -0.84
N PHE A 102 -18.54 39.52 -0.53
CA PHE A 102 -17.37 39.58 0.34
C PHE A 102 -17.67 39.22 1.79
N ALA A 103 -18.76 39.76 2.37
CA ALA A 103 -19.18 39.40 3.74
C ALA A 103 -19.49 37.90 3.86
N LEU A 104 -20.08 37.35 2.80
CA LEU A 104 -20.42 35.94 2.71
C LEU A 104 -19.19 35.04 2.52
N ASP A 105 -18.25 35.43 1.67
CA ASP A 105 -16.99 34.70 1.50
C ASP A 105 -16.23 34.59 2.82
N ASN A 106 -16.18 35.68 3.60
CA ASN A 106 -15.56 35.69 4.92
C ASN A 106 -16.29 34.77 5.90
N LEU A 107 -17.62 34.77 5.90
CA LEU A 107 -18.39 33.93 6.82
C LEU A 107 -18.29 32.43 6.46
N VAL A 108 -18.29 32.09 5.17
CA VAL A 108 -18.07 30.73 4.67
C VAL A 108 -16.64 30.29 4.96
N ARG A 109 -15.64 31.15 4.76
CA ARG A 109 -14.23 30.88 5.11
C ARG A 109 -14.07 30.59 6.59
N ASN A 110 -14.73 31.36 7.46
CA ASN A 110 -14.71 31.13 8.90
C ASN A 110 -15.39 29.79 9.27
N ALA A 111 -16.48 29.44 8.59
CA ALA A 111 -17.16 28.17 8.78
C ALA A 111 -16.29 26.97 8.35
N VAL A 112 -15.67 27.07 7.17
CA VAL A 112 -14.70 26.09 6.66
C VAL A 112 -13.52 25.93 7.63
N GLN A 113 -12.96 27.03 8.11
CA GLN A 113 -11.84 27.01 9.06
C GLN A 113 -12.23 26.37 10.40
N ALA A 114 -13.42 26.66 10.91
CA ALA A 114 -13.95 26.01 12.11
C ALA A 114 -14.14 24.50 11.88
N ALA A 115 -14.67 24.11 10.71
CA ALA A 115 -14.82 22.71 10.33
C ALA A 115 -13.46 21.97 10.28
N ILE A 116 -12.44 22.58 9.67
CA ILE A 116 -11.08 22.02 9.60
C ILE A 116 -10.47 21.87 10.99
N THR A 117 -10.62 22.90 11.85
CA THR A 117 -10.09 22.87 13.22
C THR A 117 -10.72 21.76 14.05
N VAL A 118 -12.00 21.46 13.81
CA VAL A 118 -12.73 20.38 14.46
C VAL A 118 -12.40 19.01 13.86
N LEU A 119 -12.21 18.94 12.54
CA LEU A 119 -11.86 17.71 11.83
C LEU A 119 -10.44 17.25 12.19
N SER A 120 -9.49 18.18 12.26
CA SER A 120 -8.08 17.99 12.61
C SER A 120 -7.54 19.14 13.47
N PRO A 121 -7.52 18.99 14.82
CA PRO A 121 -7.04 20.01 15.75
C PRO A 121 -5.58 20.46 15.48
N GLU A 122 -4.73 19.56 14.99
CA GLU A 122 -3.33 19.87 14.66
C GLU A 122 -3.17 20.76 13.41
N LEU A 123 -4.08 20.64 12.43
CA LEU A 123 -4.07 21.48 11.23
C LEU A 123 -4.68 22.87 11.54
N GLY A 124 -5.72 22.91 12.37
CA GLY A 124 -6.33 24.16 12.86
C GLY A 124 -5.38 24.99 13.73
N ALA A 125 -4.61 24.36 14.62
CA ALA A 125 -3.62 25.05 15.45
C ALA A 125 -2.51 25.73 14.62
N ASN A 126 -2.13 25.16 13.48
CA ASN A 126 -1.14 25.76 12.57
C ASN A 126 -1.69 26.95 11.76
N LEU A 127 -3.00 26.98 11.49
CA LEU A 127 -3.68 28.13 10.85
C LEU A 127 -4.05 29.24 11.84
N LEU A 128 -4.44 28.89 13.06
CA LEU A 128 -4.76 29.83 14.15
C LEU A 128 -3.51 30.36 14.88
N GLY A 129 -2.39 29.65 14.78
CA GLY A 129 -1.10 30.02 15.39
C GLY A 129 -0.48 31.30 14.85
N GLN A 130 -1.00 31.85 13.74
CA GLN A 130 -0.56 33.14 13.19
C GLN A 130 -1.29 34.35 13.81
N GLU A 131 -2.41 34.15 14.54
CA GLU A 131 -3.23 35.24 15.08
C GLU A 131 -3.18 35.41 16.61
N ARG A 132 -2.42 34.59 17.34
CA ARG A 132 -2.17 34.79 18.77
C ARG A 132 -0.68 34.73 19.12
N VAL A 133 0.06 35.77 18.76
CA VAL A 133 1.25 36.15 19.53
C VAL A 133 0.80 37.11 20.63
N GLN A 134 0.53 36.56 21.82
CA GLN A 134 0.65 37.30 23.06
C GLN A 134 1.62 36.51 23.95
N PRO A 135 2.76 37.08 24.34
CA PRO A 135 3.83 36.35 24.99
C PRO A 135 3.52 36.22 26.48
N GLY A 136 3.34 34.98 26.95
CA GLY A 136 3.26 34.64 28.36
C GLY A 136 4.33 33.62 28.71
N GLY A 137 5.57 34.09 28.86
CA GLY A 137 6.71 33.28 29.30
C GLY A 137 7.62 34.12 30.20
N GLN A 138 7.52 33.86 31.50
CA GLN A 138 8.29 34.50 32.57
C GLN A 138 9.79 34.20 32.47
N GLY A 139 10.62 35.24 32.64
CA GLY A 139 12.06 35.18 32.86
C GLY A 139 12.62 36.59 33.12
N PRO A 140 13.44 36.84 34.17
CA PRO A 140 13.53 38.14 34.82
C PRO A 140 14.76 38.99 34.44
N GLU A 141 14.61 40.30 34.68
CA GLU A 141 15.62 41.36 34.92
C GLU A 141 16.61 41.74 33.79
N GLU A 142 16.53 42.99 33.28
CA GLU A 142 17.30 44.15 33.78
C GLU A 142 17.23 45.32 32.78
N GLY A 143 17.01 46.54 33.32
CA GLY A 143 17.72 47.74 32.88
C GLY A 143 17.12 48.64 31.79
N SER A 144 16.73 49.86 32.21
CA SER A 144 17.05 51.15 31.54
C SER A 144 16.44 51.43 30.15
N THR A 145 15.82 52.57 29.81
CA THR A 145 15.74 53.92 30.36
C THR A 145 14.55 54.64 29.70
N SER A 146 13.98 55.63 30.38
CA SER A 146 12.99 56.55 29.83
C SER A 146 13.46 57.29 28.57
N GLY A 147 12.56 57.46 27.61
CA GLY A 147 12.71 58.38 26.49
C GLY A 147 11.35 58.72 25.90
N VAL A 148 10.83 59.89 26.24
CA VAL A 148 9.60 60.50 25.73
C VAL A 148 9.74 60.89 24.25
N SER A 149 8.61 60.92 23.53
CA SER A 149 8.37 61.53 22.20
C SER A 149 8.85 60.69 21.00
N THR A 150 8.15 60.57 19.86
CA THR A 150 7.11 61.39 19.20
C THR A 150 6.24 60.47 18.31
N VAL A 151 4.98 60.86 18.15
CA VAL A 151 4.11 60.42 17.04
C VAL A 151 4.77 60.65 15.68
N ASN A 152 4.59 59.68 14.77
CA ASN A 152 4.94 59.60 13.33
C ASN A 152 6.19 58.79 12.97
N SER A 153 5.96 57.52 12.57
CA SER A 153 6.79 56.88 11.54
C SER A 153 5.97 55.82 10.78
N VAL A 154 5.22 56.27 9.77
CA VAL A 154 4.65 55.40 8.74
C VAL A 154 5.75 55.13 7.70
N LYS A 155 6.78 54.36 8.08
CA LYS A 155 7.75 53.83 7.12
C LYS A 155 8.60 52.69 7.68
N SER A 156 7.99 51.58 8.10
CA SER A 156 8.70 50.29 8.15
C SER A 156 7.73 49.10 8.22
N GLN A 157 7.10 48.76 7.10
CA GLN A 157 6.37 47.48 6.95
C GLN A 157 7.00 46.55 5.89
N LYS A 158 8.06 46.98 5.20
CA LYS A 158 8.71 46.15 4.17
C LYS A 158 9.74 45.16 4.70
N THR A 159 10.20 45.26 5.95
CA THR A 159 11.22 44.37 6.50
C THR A 159 10.61 43.15 7.18
N ALA A 160 9.49 43.28 7.89
CA ALA A 160 8.79 42.16 8.53
C ALA A 160 8.22 41.18 7.49
N ASP A 161 7.50 41.68 6.48
CA ASP A 161 6.97 40.86 5.39
C ASP A 161 8.08 40.16 4.57
N SER A 162 9.26 40.75 4.45
CA SER A 162 10.39 40.16 3.72
C SER A 162 11.04 39.02 4.50
N ILE A 163 11.12 39.16 5.84
CA ILE A 163 11.68 38.16 6.74
C ILE A 163 10.73 36.97 6.86
N ASP A 164 9.43 37.21 7.05
CA ASP A 164 8.42 36.15 7.07
C ASP A 164 8.35 35.41 5.73
N ASN A 165 8.35 36.13 4.60
CA ASN A 165 8.39 35.48 3.27
C ASN A 165 9.68 34.67 3.05
N LYS A 166 10.80 35.07 3.63
CA LYS A 166 12.07 34.32 3.53
C LYS A 166 12.00 33.02 4.33
N TYR A 167 11.48 33.05 5.56
CA TYR A 167 11.28 31.85 6.37
C TYR A 167 10.29 30.88 5.74
N TRP A 168 9.17 31.38 5.21
CA TRP A 168 8.20 30.55 4.48
C TRP A 168 8.77 29.94 3.21
N LYS A 169 9.64 30.66 2.50
CA LYS A 169 10.34 30.15 1.32
C LYS A 169 11.36 29.08 1.69
N GLU A 170 12.21 29.32 2.69
CA GLU A 170 13.18 28.34 3.19
C GLU A 170 12.49 27.07 3.72
N TYR A 171 11.37 27.23 4.44
CA TYR A 171 10.57 26.10 4.91
C TYR A 171 9.96 25.29 3.74
N ARG A 172 9.46 25.98 2.70
CA ARG A 172 8.96 25.33 1.49
C ARG A 172 10.06 24.58 0.75
N ASP A 173 11.24 25.18 0.64
CA ASP A 173 12.39 24.60 -0.04
C ASP A 173 12.91 23.37 0.75
N GLN A 174 12.97 23.44 2.08
CA GLN A 174 13.30 22.29 2.94
C GLN A 174 12.26 21.18 2.84
N MET A 175 10.98 21.52 2.85
CA MET A 175 9.89 20.55 2.66
C MET A 175 9.98 19.90 1.26
N GLY A 176 10.35 20.67 0.23
CA GLY A 176 10.59 20.16 -1.12
C GLY A 176 11.78 19.21 -1.17
N ALA A 177 12.90 19.57 -0.51
CA ALA A 177 14.09 18.74 -0.42
C ALA A 177 13.79 17.42 0.32
N LEU A 178 13.12 17.48 1.47
CA LEU A 178 12.72 16.29 2.23
C LEU A 178 11.76 15.40 1.44
N LYS A 179 10.81 15.96 0.70
CA LYS A 179 9.94 15.18 -0.19
C LYS A 179 10.72 14.49 -1.29
N MET A 180 11.65 15.21 -1.92
CA MET A 180 12.50 14.64 -2.97
C MET A 180 13.39 13.52 -2.42
N GLU A 181 13.99 13.71 -1.25
CA GLU A 181 14.77 12.69 -0.57
C GLU A 181 13.91 11.48 -0.18
N ASN A 182 12.71 11.69 0.36
CA ASN A 182 11.78 10.61 0.68
C ASN A 182 11.38 9.80 -0.57
N THR A 183 11.08 10.48 -1.68
CA THR A 183 10.80 9.79 -2.95
C THR A 183 12.00 9.01 -3.47
N LYS A 184 13.21 9.53 -3.29
CA LYS A 184 14.45 8.85 -3.69
C LYS A 184 14.69 7.61 -2.83
N LEU A 185 14.55 7.71 -1.52
CA LEU A 185 14.69 6.59 -0.58
C LEU A 185 13.63 5.51 -0.85
N LEU A 186 12.40 5.90 -1.17
CA LEU A 186 11.35 4.96 -1.56
C LEU A 186 11.72 4.22 -2.86
N GLN A 187 12.26 4.93 -3.84
CA GLN A 187 12.73 4.33 -5.09
C GLN A 187 13.89 3.34 -4.83
N GLU A 188 14.88 3.72 -4.01
CA GLU A 188 15.99 2.85 -3.60
C GLU A 188 15.48 1.59 -2.87
N LEU A 189 14.47 1.73 -2.01
CA LEU A 189 13.84 0.59 -1.32
C LEU A 189 13.16 -0.36 -2.31
N ILE A 190 12.40 0.17 -3.28
CA ILE A 190 11.73 -0.63 -4.32
C ILE A 190 12.77 -1.36 -5.18
N GLU A 191 13.85 -0.68 -5.56
CA GLU A 191 14.93 -1.28 -6.34
C GLU A 191 15.64 -2.39 -5.55
N SER A 192 15.92 -2.16 -4.26
CA SER A 192 16.47 -3.18 -3.37
C SER A 192 15.54 -4.38 -3.24
N GLN A 193 14.24 -4.17 -3.01
CA GLN A 193 13.24 -5.24 -2.94
C GLN A 193 13.18 -6.04 -4.24
N LYS A 194 13.21 -5.37 -5.40
CA LYS A 194 13.20 -6.03 -6.71
C LYS A 194 14.47 -6.85 -6.94
N ALA A 195 15.63 -6.35 -6.51
CA ALA A 195 16.89 -7.08 -6.59
C ALA A 195 16.85 -8.35 -5.72
N TYR A 196 16.34 -8.26 -4.49
CA TYR A 196 16.14 -9.42 -3.62
C TYR A 196 15.18 -10.44 -4.22
N GLN A 197 14.05 -9.98 -4.77
CA GLN A 197 13.08 -10.87 -5.41
C GLN A 197 13.69 -11.61 -6.62
N THR A 198 14.50 -10.90 -7.42
CA THR A 198 15.19 -11.49 -8.58
C THR A 198 16.21 -12.54 -8.12
N LEU A 199 17.00 -12.25 -7.09
CA LEU A 199 17.97 -13.20 -6.53
C LEU A 199 17.27 -14.44 -5.96
N LEU A 200 16.14 -14.27 -5.27
CA LEU A 200 15.35 -15.38 -4.75
C LEU A 200 14.77 -16.25 -5.87
N GLN A 201 14.25 -15.63 -6.93
CA GLN A 201 13.78 -16.36 -8.11
C GLN A 201 14.91 -17.14 -8.79
N GLN A 202 16.09 -16.54 -8.94
CA GLN A 202 17.25 -17.21 -9.48
C GLN A 202 17.68 -18.41 -8.62
N ALA A 203 17.72 -18.24 -7.29
CA ALA A 203 18.06 -19.34 -6.37
C ALA A 203 17.04 -20.48 -6.42
N LEU A 204 15.74 -20.17 -6.54
CA LEU A 204 14.69 -21.17 -6.70
C LEU A 204 14.80 -21.91 -8.04
N GLU A 205 15.11 -21.20 -9.13
CA GLU A 205 15.29 -21.80 -10.44
C GLU A 205 16.53 -22.69 -10.48
N GLU A 206 17.63 -22.27 -9.84
CA GLU A 206 18.84 -23.06 -9.68
C GLU A 206 18.58 -24.32 -8.84
N GLN A 207 17.84 -24.20 -7.74
CA GLN A 207 17.44 -25.36 -6.93
C GLN A 207 16.56 -26.33 -7.73
N ARG A 208 15.62 -25.83 -8.55
CA ARG A 208 14.81 -26.65 -9.45
C ARG A 208 15.66 -27.34 -10.51
N ALA A 209 16.64 -26.65 -11.10
CA ALA A 209 17.56 -27.24 -12.08
C ALA A 209 18.42 -28.35 -11.44
N GLN A 210 18.88 -28.15 -10.20
CA GLN A 210 19.58 -29.17 -9.43
C GLN A 210 18.68 -30.37 -9.12
N GLN A 211 17.44 -30.13 -8.66
CA GLN A 211 16.46 -31.19 -8.45
C GLN A 211 16.15 -31.94 -9.75
N SER A 212 15.95 -31.24 -10.86
CA SER A 212 15.72 -31.86 -12.17
C SER A 212 16.91 -32.70 -12.65
N SER A 213 18.14 -32.30 -12.32
CA SER A 213 19.35 -33.06 -12.65
C SER A 213 19.46 -34.32 -11.79
N LEU A 214 19.14 -34.22 -10.50
CA LEU A 214 19.07 -35.35 -9.58
C LEU A 214 17.95 -36.32 -10.01
N THR A 215 16.75 -35.82 -10.33
CA THR A 215 15.67 -36.67 -10.82
C THR A 215 15.98 -37.27 -12.18
N SER A 216 16.72 -36.59 -13.07
CA SER A 216 17.15 -37.18 -14.35
C SER A 216 18.18 -38.28 -14.18
N ALA A 217 19.04 -38.20 -13.14
CA ALA A 217 19.89 -39.30 -12.72
C ALA A 217 19.06 -40.44 -12.07
N ASP A 218 17.99 -40.11 -11.33
CA ASP A 218 17.07 -41.06 -10.72
C ASP A 218 15.96 -41.59 -11.66
N THR A 219 15.80 -41.07 -12.89
CA THR A 219 14.90 -41.66 -13.90
C THR A 219 15.44 -43.00 -14.42
N HIS A 220 16.67 -43.36 -14.08
CA HIS A 220 17.17 -44.73 -14.21
C HIS A 220 16.88 -45.62 -12.99
N ASN A 221 16.40 -45.07 -11.86
CA ASN A 221 16.17 -45.78 -10.61
C ASN A 221 14.73 -45.72 -10.06
N SER A 222 13.78 -45.13 -10.78
CA SER A 222 12.36 -45.18 -10.43
C SER A 222 11.69 -46.46 -10.95
N THR A 223 12.17 -47.62 -10.50
CA THR A 223 11.47 -48.92 -10.60
C THR A 223 11.08 -49.40 -9.20
N THR A 224 10.52 -48.51 -8.38
CA THR A 224 9.90 -48.93 -7.12
C THR A 224 8.48 -49.41 -7.43
N LEU A 225 8.27 -50.73 -7.32
CA LEU A 225 7.00 -51.50 -7.29
C LEU A 225 6.63 -52.36 -8.51
N HIS A 226 7.44 -52.46 -9.55
CA HIS A 226 7.18 -53.45 -10.60
C HIS A 226 8.33 -54.45 -10.68
N PRO A 227 8.09 -55.78 -10.54
CA PRO A 227 9.11 -56.76 -10.91
C PRO A 227 9.59 -56.38 -12.30
N ASP A 228 10.89 -56.25 -12.48
CA ASP A 228 11.48 -55.85 -13.75
C ASP A 228 11.09 -56.90 -14.79
N MET A 229 10.00 -56.62 -15.51
CA MET A 229 9.42 -57.55 -16.48
C MET A 229 10.44 -57.84 -17.59
N ALA A 230 11.38 -56.92 -17.84
CA ALA A 230 12.46 -57.13 -18.77
C ALA A 230 13.46 -58.18 -18.26
N LEU A 231 13.78 -58.19 -16.95
CA LEU A 231 14.58 -59.25 -16.35
C LEU A 231 13.87 -60.61 -16.43
N VAL A 232 12.57 -60.64 -16.10
CA VAL A 232 11.77 -61.87 -16.15
C VAL A 232 11.71 -62.43 -17.58
N ASP A 233 11.46 -61.58 -18.58
CA ASP A 233 11.41 -62.01 -19.99
C ASP A 233 12.78 -62.44 -20.51
N TRP A 234 13.86 -61.77 -20.11
CA TRP A 234 15.21 -62.18 -20.47
C TRP A 234 15.59 -63.53 -19.87
N LEU A 235 15.28 -63.76 -18.59
CA LEU A 235 15.53 -65.03 -17.92
C LEU A 235 14.67 -66.16 -18.51
N ARG A 236 13.42 -65.88 -18.88
CA ARG A 236 12.54 -66.84 -19.58
C ARG A 236 13.08 -67.21 -20.97
N ASN A 237 13.62 -66.24 -21.72
CA ASN A 237 14.26 -66.49 -23.02
C ASN A 237 15.51 -67.39 -22.89
N LEU A 238 16.19 -67.33 -21.75
CA LEU A 238 17.30 -68.22 -21.41
C LEU A 238 16.85 -69.60 -20.91
N GLN A 239 15.54 -69.90 -20.90
CA GLN A 239 14.90 -71.09 -20.35
C GLN A 239 15.33 -71.40 -18.91
N ILE A 240 15.20 -70.40 -18.06
CA ILE A 240 15.42 -70.53 -16.62
C ILE A 240 14.08 -70.85 -15.97
N ASP A 241 14.09 -71.72 -14.95
CA ASP A 241 12.88 -72.07 -14.22
C ASP A 241 12.37 -70.90 -13.36
N ASP A 242 11.05 -70.82 -13.19
CA ASP A 242 10.42 -69.73 -12.43
C ASP A 242 10.92 -69.69 -10.98
N THR A 243 11.35 -70.82 -10.38
CA THR A 243 11.93 -70.82 -9.01
C THR A 243 13.27 -70.10 -8.93
N SER A 244 14.04 -70.12 -10.00
CA SER A 244 15.28 -69.35 -10.12
C SER A 244 14.98 -67.88 -10.40
N ILE A 245 13.98 -67.56 -11.22
CA ILE A 245 13.53 -66.18 -11.48
C ILE A 245 13.04 -65.51 -10.19
N ASP A 246 12.25 -66.23 -9.38
CA ASP A 246 11.76 -65.72 -8.09
C ASP A 246 12.91 -65.36 -7.13
N ARG A 247 14.05 -66.07 -7.18
CA ARG A 247 15.23 -65.70 -6.37
C ARG A 247 15.87 -64.39 -6.83
N PHE A 248 15.89 -64.12 -8.14
CA PHE A 248 16.37 -62.84 -8.66
C PHE A 248 15.43 -61.69 -8.26
N LEU A 249 14.12 -61.92 -8.30
CA LEU A 249 13.13 -60.93 -7.88
C LEU A 249 13.15 -60.71 -6.36
N TYR A 250 13.39 -61.75 -5.56
CA TYR A 250 13.49 -61.64 -4.10
C TYR A 250 14.68 -60.78 -3.64
N GLU A 251 15.79 -60.85 -4.37
CA GLU A 251 16.99 -60.04 -4.11
C GLU A 251 16.97 -58.69 -4.85
N GLU A 252 15.82 -58.29 -5.40
CA GLU A 252 15.59 -57.01 -6.08
C GLU A 252 16.57 -56.70 -7.23
N TYR A 253 17.14 -57.73 -7.88
CA TYR A 253 18.01 -57.53 -9.02
C TYR A 253 17.24 -56.95 -10.21
N THR A 254 17.81 -55.94 -10.89
CA THR A 254 17.32 -55.45 -12.18
C THR A 254 18.07 -56.08 -13.36
N LEU A 255 17.52 -56.01 -14.58
CA LEU A 255 18.19 -56.49 -15.79
C LEU A 255 19.56 -55.81 -15.97
N GLU A 256 19.63 -54.50 -15.70
CA GLU A 256 20.86 -53.72 -15.80
C GLU A 256 21.90 -54.18 -14.76
N ASP A 257 21.48 -54.47 -13.53
CA ASP A 257 22.38 -55.00 -12.50
C ASP A 257 22.96 -56.35 -12.91
N VAL A 258 22.12 -57.25 -13.44
CA VAL A 258 22.55 -58.57 -13.89
C VAL A 258 23.49 -58.49 -15.09
N LEU A 259 23.24 -57.59 -16.05
CA LEU A 259 24.05 -57.48 -17.25
C LEU A 259 25.36 -56.70 -17.04
N CYS A 260 25.36 -55.66 -16.20
CA CYS A 260 26.50 -54.76 -16.06
C CYS A 260 27.32 -55.04 -14.80
N HIS A 261 26.68 -55.35 -13.67
CA HIS A 261 27.31 -55.31 -12.34
C HIS A 261 27.52 -56.69 -11.68
N VAL A 262 26.72 -57.70 -12.04
CA VAL A 262 26.79 -59.02 -11.41
C VAL A 262 28.11 -59.74 -11.73
N THR A 263 28.75 -60.26 -10.67
CA THR A 263 29.92 -61.13 -10.77
C THR A 263 29.54 -62.61 -10.67
N ARG A 264 30.47 -63.49 -11.04
CA ARG A 264 30.24 -64.94 -10.94
C ARG A 264 30.03 -65.41 -9.49
N ASP A 265 30.62 -64.72 -8.52
CA ASP A 265 30.42 -65.02 -7.10
C ASP A 265 29.03 -64.60 -6.60
N ASP A 266 28.44 -63.55 -7.17
CA ASP A 266 27.07 -63.14 -6.85
C ASP A 266 26.04 -64.14 -7.37
N LEU A 267 26.26 -64.67 -8.59
CA LEU A 267 25.43 -65.76 -9.13
C LEU A 267 25.50 -67.04 -8.28
N ARG A 268 26.63 -67.30 -7.63
CA ARG A 268 26.78 -68.42 -6.69
C ARG A 268 26.01 -68.19 -5.38
N ARG A 269 25.93 -66.95 -4.91
CA ARG A 269 25.17 -66.58 -3.71
C ARG A 269 23.66 -66.75 -3.88
N LEU A 270 23.18 -66.67 -5.12
CA LEU A 270 21.78 -66.94 -5.48
C LEU A 270 21.38 -68.43 -5.39
N ASN A 271 22.30 -69.33 -5.01
CA ASN A 271 22.07 -70.77 -4.84
C ASN A 271 21.38 -71.44 -6.05
N LEU A 272 21.74 -71.00 -7.26
CA LEU A 272 21.19 -71.53 -8.50
C LEU A 272 21.82 -72.90 -8.82
N ARG A 273 21.13 -73.72 -9.63
CA ARG A 273 21.76 -74.94 -10.17
C ARG A 273 22.90 -74.54 -11.09
N GLY A 274 24.06 -75.19 -10.98
CA GLY A 274 25.26 -74.80 -11.73
C GLY A 274 25.09 -74.73 -13.26
N GLY A 275 24.15 -75.49 -13.84
CA GLY A 275 23.81 -75.38 -15.27
C GLY A 275 23.09 -74.08 -15.64
N ILE A 276 22.28 -73.53 -14.74
CA ILE A 276 21.57 -72.25 -14.90
C ILE A 276 22.54 -71.09 -14.73
N GLU A 277 23.39 -71.16 -13.69
CA GLU A 277 24.48 -70.21 -13.45
C GLU A 277 25.36 -70.05 -14.69
N LEU A 278 25.76 -71.16 -15.31
CA LEU A 278 26.59 -71.14 -16.51
C LEU A 278 25.90 -70.48 -17.72
N ARG A 279 24.59 -70.71 -17.91
CA ARG A 279 23.81 -70.13 -19.01
C ARG A 279 23.65 -68.62 -18.85
N ILE A 280 23.33 -68.17 -17.64
CA ILE A 280 23.24 -66.74 -17.31
C ILE A 280 24.60 -66.07 -17.51
N TRP A 281 25.68 -66.66 -16.98
CA TRP A 281 27.02 -66.12 -17.13
C TRP A 281 27.48 -66.04 -18.59
N GLN A 282 27.15 -67.04 -19.41
CA GLN A 282 27.41 -67.00 -20.86
C GLN A 282 26.61 -65.90 -21.56
N ALA A 283 25.36 -65.67 -21.15
CA ALA A 283 24.51 -64.61 -21.70
C ALA A 283 25.02 -63.22 -21.33
N ILE A 284 25.46 -63.02 -20.07
CA ILE A 284 26.11 -61.78 -19.61
C ILE A 284 27.39 -61.53 -20.41
N LEU A 285 28.24 -62.55 -20.58
CA LEU A 285 29.47 -62.42 -21.36
C LEU A 285 29.20 -62.07 -22.83
N LYS A 286 28.19 -62.67 -23.45
CA LYS A 286 27.76 -62.31 -24.81
C LYS A 286 27.26 -60.88 -24.93
N HIS A 287 26.62 -60.35 -23.89
CA HIS A 287 26.13 -58.97 -23.87
C HIS A 287 27.26 -57.95 -23.63
N LYS A 288 28.32 -58.35 -22.90
CA LYS A 288 29.51 -57.53 -22.65
C LYS A 288 30.55 -57.56 -23.80
N THR A 289 30.34 -58.37 -24.84
CA THR A 289 31.24 -58.50 -26.01
C THR A 289 30.67 -57.75 -27.20
#